data_AF-A0A433PJP7-F1
#
_entry.id   AF-A0A433PJP7-F1
#
_cell.length_a   1.000
_cell.length_b   1.000
_cell.length_c   1.000
_cell.angle_alpha   90.00
_cell.angle_beta   90.00
_cell.angle_gamma   90.00
#
_symmetry.space_group_name_H-M   'P 1'
#
loop_
_entity.id
_entity.type
_entity.pdbx_description
1 polymer ?
#
loop_
_entity_poly.entity_id
_entity_poly.type
_entity_poly.pdbx_seq_one_letter_code
_entity_poly.pdbx_strand_id
1 'polypeptide(L)'
;MCCAKCTDLTVGHQTHHTNVHRMTAFRGCRSHGTKDFVFEICTSRQVHSDKWAQGDEKPLPFNKFMEKHYPDWTIPIIKDAQIAIKNEIRWVKVRQRLCDYYGLEDNTPQDWLTLVYGHCPICMNTFGTEQCGKDVKTPCGHSICYPCLAQLRGRPEVERKCPQCREKLPPA
;
A
#
# COMPACT_ATOMS: atom_id res chain seq x y z
N MET A 1 5.97 12.85 -7.54
CA MET A 1 5.58 12.34 -6.21
C MET A 1 4.28 11.55 -6.29
N CYS A 2 3.99 10.68 -5.33
CA CYS A 2 3.18 9.46 -5.54
C CYS A 2 1.75 9.64 -6.07
N CYS A 3 1.21 10.87 -6.24
CA CYS A 3 -0.12 11.20 -6.80
C CYS A 3 -1.28 10.30 -6.30
N ALA A 4 -1.08 9.55 -5.21
CA ALA A 4 -1.81 8.36 -4.87
C ALA A 4 -3.05 8.75 -4.11
N LYS A 5 -4.22 8.28 -4.55
CA LYS A 5 -5.44 8.41 -3.74
C LYS A 5 -5.28 7.51 -2.52
N CYS A 6 -4.88 8.07 -1.40
CA CYS A 6 -4.80 7.33 -0.15
C CYS A 6 -6.21 6.91 0.32
N THR A 7 -6.34 5.77 1.00
CA THR A 7 -7.62 5.31 1.61
C THR A 7 -7.76 5.69 3.09
N ASP A 8 -6.82 6.45 3.64
CA ASP A 8 -6.86 7.02 4.99
C ASP A 8 -7.86 8.18 5.03
N LEU A 9 -8.71 8.18 6.04
CA LEU A 9 -9.88 9.04 6.14
C LEU A 9 -9.73 10.12 7.23
N THR A 10 -8.50 10.40 7.66
CA THR A 10 -8.19 11.43 8.67
C THR A 10 -8.06 12.83 8.07
N VAL A 11 -8.45 13.85 8.85
CA VAL A 11 -8.27 15.29 8.52
C VAL A 11 -6.77 15.63 8.59
N GLY A 12 -6.24 16.37 7.61
CA GLY A 12 -4.79 16.61 7.47
C GLY A 12 -4.12 15.75 6.39
N HIS A 13 -4.89 15.28 5.40
CA HIS A 13 -4.46 14.32 4.38
C HIS A 13 -3.20 14.71 3.56
N GLN A 14 -2.80 15.98 3.58
CA GLN A 14 -1.60 16.53 2.94
C GLN A 14 -0.28 16.13 3.64
N THR A 15 -0.34 15.62 4.88
CA THR A 15 0.82 15.47 5.77
C THR A 15 1.07 14.03 6.29
N HIS A 16 0.42 13.01 5.73
CA HIS A 16 0.49 11.65 6.29
C HIS A 16 1.05 10.56 5.35
N HIS A 17 1.62 9.53 5.97
CA HIS A 17 2.07 8.27 5.37
C HIS A 17 0.90 7.33 5.23
N THR A 18 0.61 6.87 4.01
CA THR A 18 -0.46 5.89 3.83
C THR A 18 0.08 4.47 3.76
N ASN A 19 -0.55 3.60 4.54
CA ASN A 19 -0.37 2.16 4.41
C ASN A 19 -0.92 1.65 3.07
N VAL A 20 -1.80 2.39 2.40
CA VAL A 20 -2.38 2.01 1.09
C VAL A 20 -2.37 3.25 0.20
N HIS A 21 -1.24 3.50 -0.45
CA HIS A 21 -1.23 4.37 -1.62
C HIS A 21 -2.16 3.69 -2.66
N ARG A 22 -3.23 4.33 -3.16
CA ARG A 22 -3.68 4.01 -4.53
C ARG A 22 -2.58 4.48 -5.44
N MET A 23 -1.53 3.69 -5.53
CA MET A 23 -0.78 3.38 -6.72
C MET A 23 -0.66 4.43 -7.82
N THR A 24 -0.59 5.72 -7.53
CA THR A 24 -0.09 6.68 -8.51
C THR A 24 1.42 6.83 -8.36
N ALA A 25 2.03 6.10 -7.40
CA ALA A 25 3.36 5.53 -7.55
C ALA A 25 3.42 4.59 -8.78
N PHE A 26 2.30 3.94 -9.11
CA PHE A 26 2.06 3.24 -10.37
C PHE A 26 1.37 4.15 -11.40
N ARG A 27 1.83 5.41 -11.53
CA ARG A 27 1.86 6.05 -12.86
C ARG A 27 2.88 5.34 -13.78
N GLY A 28 3.01 4.02 -13.65
CA GLY A 28 3.84 3.17 -14.48
C GLY A 28 5.33 3.46 -14.38
N CYS A 29 5.90 3.64 -13.18
CA CYS A 29 7.36 3.53 -13.08
C CYS A 29 7.71 2.05 -13.25
N ARG A 30 7.83 1.68 -14.52
CA ARG A 30 8.45 0.46 -14.95
C ARG A 30 9.95 0.71 -14.92
N SER A 31 10.72 -0.27 -14.47
CA SER A 31 12.15 -0.25 -14.71
C SER A 31 12.36 -0.03 -16.21
N HIS A 32 13.11 1.01 -16.59
CA HIS A 32 13.27 1.38 -18.00
C HIS A 32 13.87 0.22 -18.82
N GLY A 33 14.72 -0.59 -18.19
CA GLY A 33 15.34 -1.76 -18.80
C GLY A 33 14.43 -2.99 -18.85
N THR A 34 13.80 -3.36 -17.73
CA THR A 34 13.09 -4.65 -17.63
C THR A 34 11.59 -4.55 -17.91
N LYS A 35 11.03 -3.34 -17.88
CA LYS A 35 9.58 -3.06 -17.92
C LYS A 35 8.80 -3.61 -16.72
N ASP A 36 9.47 -4.18 -15.72
CA ASP A 36 8.84 -4.68 -14.51
C ASP A 36 8.29 -3.55 -13.65
N PHE A 37 7.26 -3.86 -12.86
CA PHE A 37 6.78 -2.93 -11.86
C PHE A 37 7.83 -2.68 -10.78
N VAL A 38 8.06 -1.40 -10.47
CA VAL A 38 8.87 -0.99 -9.33
C VAL A 38 8.00 -0.98 -8.07
N PHE A 39 8.41 -1.75 -7.07
CA PHE A 39 7.72 -1.88 -5.78
C PHE A 39 8.22 -0.91 -4.70
N GLU A 40 9.15 -0.03 -5.06
CA GLU A 40 9.73 0.95 -4.16
C GLU A 40 8.68 1.96 -3.67
N ILE A 41 8.68 2.24 -2.38
CA ILE A 41 7.78 3.19 -1.74
C ILE A 41 8.59 4.22 -0.96
N CYS A 42 8.01 5.39 -0.72
CA CYS A 42 8.73 6.52 -0.12
C CYS A 42 9.38 6.22 1.23
N THR A 43 8.92 5.22 1.99
CA THR A 43 9.49 4.84 3.28
C THR A 43 10.63 3.83 3.21
N SER A 44 11.00 3.33 2.02
CA SER A 44 12.06 2.32 1.87
C SER A 44 13.45 2.95 1.94
N ARG A 45 14.42 2.20 2.48
CA ARG A 45 15.81 2.68 2.52
C ARG A 45 16.35 2.94 1.12
N GLN A 46 15.98 2.11 0.14
CA GLN A 46 16.38 2.27 -1.25
C GLN A 46 15.99 3.66 -1.79
N VAL A 47 14.72 4.05 -1.63
CA VAL A 47 14.22 5.37 -2.07
C VAL A 47 14.97 6.52 -1.40
N HIS A 48 15.24 6.40 -0.10
CA HIS A 48 16.01 7.39 0.65
C HIS A 48 17.49 7.46 0.25
N SER A 49 18.02 6.40 -0.36
CA SER A 49 19.41 6.31 -0.82
C SER A 49 19.58 6.79 -2.26
N ASP A 50 18.48 6.87 -3.01
CA ASP A 50 18.46 7.26 -4.41
C ASP A 50 18.46 8.78 -4.64
N LYS A 51 18.71 9.16 -5.89
CA LYS A 51 18.66 10.54 -6.38
C LYS A 51 17.35 10.81 -7.12
N TRP A 52 16.78 11.98 -6.87
CA TRP A 52 15.46 12.38 -7.33
C TRP A 52 15.51 13.72 -8.07
N ALA A 53 14.69 13.86 -9.11
CA ALA A 53 14.55 15.08 -9.89
C ALA A 53 13.07 15.33 -10.24
N GLN A 54 12.72 16.58 -10.51
CA GLN A 54 11.42 16.96 -11.06
C GLN A 54 11.65 17.61 -12.44
N GLY A 55 11.11 16.99 -13.51
CA GLY A 55 11.35 17.47 -14.87
C GLY A 55 12.82 17.32 -15.28
N ASP A 56 13.39 18.37 -15.87
CA ASP A 56 14.77 18.39 -16.37
C ASP A 56 15.80 18.83 -15.32
N GLU A 57 15.41 18.89 -14.05
CA GLU A 57 16.31 19.30 -12.98
C GLU A 57 17.43 18.30 -12.71
N LYS A 58 18.56 18.80 -12.19
CA LYS A 58 19.65 17.93 -11.73
C LYS A 58 19.17 17.06 -10.56
N PRO A 59 19.41 15.72 -10.59
CA PRO A 59 19.04 14.85 -9.49
C PRO A 59 19.72 15.21 -8.17
N LEU A 60 18.93 15.29 -7.10
CA LEU A 60 19.35 15.57 -5.72
C LEU A 60 19.21 14.31 -4.85
N PRO A 61 20.03 14.15 -3.79
CA PRO A 61 19.75 13.17 -2.74
C PRO A 61 18.33 13.35 -2.19
N PHE A 62 17.65 12.26 -1.84
CA PHE A 62 16.24 12.28 -1.44
C PHE A 62 15.90 13.34 -0.38
N ASN A 63 16.69 13.47 0.69
CA ASN A 63 16.46 14.49 1.71
C ASN A 63 16.53 15.92 1.16
N LYS A 64 17.49 16.22 0.28
CA LYS A 64 17.62 17.53 -0.38
C LYS A 64 16.51 17.80 -1.38
N PHE A 65 16.06 16.75 -2.07
CA PHE A 65 14.88 16.83 -2.92
C PHE A 65 13.63 17.16 -2.09
N MET A 66 13.42 16.47 -0.96
CA MET A 66 12.29 16.73 -0.06
C MET A 66 12.36 18.13 0.54
N GLU A 67 13.51 18.58 1.06
CA GLU A 67 13.70 19.94 1.59
C GLU A 67 13.34 21.02 0.54
N LYS A 68 13.73 20.82 -0.73
CA LYS A 68 13.52 21.81 -1.80
C LYS A 68 12.07 21.87 -2.27
N HIS A 69 11.41 20.73 -2.46
CA HIS A 69 10.11 20.68 -3.14
C HIS A 69 8.94 20.44 -2.19
N TYR A 70 9.20 19.86 -1.01
CA TYR A 70 8.18 19.43 -0.05
C TYR A 70 8.67 19.64 1.40
N PRO A 71 9.03 20.89 1.78
CA PRO A 71 9.67 21.18 3.07
C PRO A 71 8.81 20.79 4.28
N ASP A 72 7.48 20.76 4.12
CA ASP A 72 6.54 20.39 5.18
C ASP A 72 6.35 18.87 5.34
N TRP A 73 7.04 18.06 4.54
CA TRP A 73 6.87 16.60 4.52
C TRP A 73 7.98 15.90 5.29
N THR A 74 7.60 15.15 6.32
CA THR A 74 8.51 14.26 7.06
C THR A 74 8.24 12.82 6.66
N ILE A 75 9.21 12.13 6.05
CA ILE A 75 9.08 10.73 5.62
C ILE A 75 10.00 9.83 6.46
N PRO A 76 9.46 8.91 7.29
CA PRO A 76 10.28 8.02 8.08
C PRO A 76 10.82 6.86 7.24
N ILE A 77 12.04 6.42 7.58
CA ILE A 77 12.58 5.15 7.09
C ILE A 77 11.98 4.02 7.93
N ILE A 78 11.23 3.12 7.29
CA ILE A 78 10.74 1.90 7.94
C ILE A 78 11.72 0.76 7.61
N LYS A 79 11.86 -0.24 8.49
CA LYS A 79 12.74 -1.39 8.23
C LYS A 79 12.31 -2.12 6.95
N ASP A 80 13.27 -2.35 6.06
CA ASP A 80 13.03 -2.86 4.71
C ASP A 80 12.26 -4.19 4.68
N ALA A 81 12.50 -5.10 5.64
CA ALA A 81 11.78 -6.38 5.71
C ALA A 81 10.27 -6.23 5.93
N GLN A 82 9.83 -5.24 6.73
CA GLN A 82 8.40 -4.98 6.93
C GLN A 82 7.77 -4.27 5.73
N ILE A 83 8.56 -3.48 5.01
CA ILE A 83 8.13 -2.80 3.78
C ILE A 83 7.95 -3.82 2.65
N ALA A 84 8.90 -4.74 2.48
CA ALA A 84 8.90 -5.76 1.45
C ALA A 84 7.63 -6.61 1.51
N ILE A 85 7.37 -7.25 2.66
CA ILE A 85 6.17 -8.10 2.84
C ILE A 85 4.88 -7.31 2.60
N LYS A 86 4.79 -6.08 3.09
CA LYS A 86 3.61 -5.22 2.86
C LYS A 86 3.44 -4.87 1.38
N ASN A 87 4.53 -4.68 0.64
CA ASN A 87 4.49 -4.41 -0.79
C ASN A 87 4.06 -5.63 -1.61
N GLU A 88 4.55 -6.81 -1.24
CA GLU A 88 4.15 -8.07 -1.85
C GLU A 88 2.65 -8.28 -1.67
N ILE A 89 2.12 -8.12 -0.45
CA ILE A 89 0.69 -8.18 -0.15
C ILE A 89 -0.11 -7.15 -0.96
N ARG A 90 0.39 -5.91 -1.09
CA ARG A 90 -0.28 -4.86 -1.88
C ARG A 90 -0.36 -5.25 -3.34
N TRP A 91 0.76 -5.70 -3.92
CA TRP A 91 0.83 -6.17 -5.30
C TRP A 91 -0.15 -7.30 -5.54
N VAL A 92 -0.15 -8.33 -4.70
CA VAL A 92 -1.04 -9.50 -4.84
C VAL A 92 -2.51 -9.07 -4.91
N LYS A 93 -2.93 -8.07 -4.15
CA LYS A 93 -4.33 -7.59 -4.16
C LYS A 93 -4.75 -6.90 -5.47
N VAL A 94 -3.81 -6.32 -6.21
CA VAL A 94 -4.10 -5.46 -7.37
C VAL A 94 -3.55 -5.99 -8.69
N ARG A 95 -2.69 -7.01 -8.65
CA ARG A 95 -1.93 -7.53 -9.79
C ARG A 95 -2.80 -7.83 -11.00
N GLN A 96 -3.91 -8.56 -10.83
CA GLN A 96 -4.73 -8.99 -11.99
C GLN A 96 -5.23 -7.78 -12.76
N ARG A 97 -5.85 -6.83 -12.05
CA ARG A 97 -6.36 -5.59 -12.63
C ARG A 97 -5.24 -4.78 -13.31
N LEU A 98 -4.04 -4.76 -12.74
CA LEU A 98 -2.91 -4.03 -13.31
C LEU A 98 -2.33 -4.73 -14.54
N CYS A 99 -2.13 -6.04 -14.48
CA CYS A 99 -1.68 -6.86 -15.60
C CYS A 99 -2.64 -6.71 -16.77
N ASP A 100 -3.95 -6.80 -16.54
CA ASP A 100 -4.96 -6.58 -17.57
C ASP A 100 -4.90 -5.15 -18.14
N TYR A 101 -4.80 -4.13 -17.27
CA TYR A 101 -4.79 -2.72 -17.69
C TYR A 101 -3.56 -2.35 -18.54
N TYR A 102 -2.39 -2.93 -18.22
CA TYR A 102 -1.12 -2.63 -18.89
C TYR A 102 -0.70 -3.68 -19.93
N GLY A 103 -1.47 -4.76 -20.11
CA GLY A 103 -1.15 -5.85 -21.03
C GLY A 103 0.12 -6.60 -20.64
N LEU A 104 0.26 -6.96 -19.36
CA LEU A 104 1.43 -7.65 -18.81
C LEU A 104 1.08 -9.09 -18.42
N GLU A 105 2.06 -9.99 -18.50
CA GLU A 105 1.96 -11.32 -17.92
C GLU A 105 2.08 -11.24 -16.39
N ASP A 106 1.22 -11.99 -15.67
CA ASP A 106 1.30 -12.09 -14.21
C ASP A 106 2.40 -13.07 -13.80
N ASN A 107 3.61 -12.55 -13.62
CA ASN A 107 4.78 -13.30 -13.16
C ASN A 107 4.95 -13.25 -11.62
N THR A 108 3.86 -13.09 -10.88
CA THR A 108 3.92 -12.99 -9.41
C THR A 108 4.45 -14.30 -8.79
N PRO A 109 5.49 -14.23 -7.94
CA PRO A 109 5.98 -15.41 -7.23
C PRO A 109 4.88 -16.12 -6.43
N GLN A 110 4.88 -17.45 -6.47
CA GLN A 110 3.83 -18.28 -5.86
C GLN A 110 3.76 -18.11 -4.33
N ASP A 111 4.90 -17.88 -3.68
CA ASP A 111 5.01 -17.60 -2.25
C ASP A 111 4.35 -16.26 -1.89
N TRP A 112 4.37 -15.26 -2.77
CA TRP A 112 3.65 -14.01 -2.54
C TRP A 112 2.14 -14.21 -2.52
N LEU A 113 1.64 -15.11 -3.37
CA LEU A 113 0.22 -15.45 -3.43
C LEU A 113 -0.30 -16.06 -2.12
N THR A 114 0.56 -16.68 -1.32
CA THR A 114 0.17 -17.27 -0.03
C THR A 114 0.32 -16.31 1.15
N LEU A 115 1.13 -15.23 1.01
CA LEU A 115 1.31 -14.22 2.06
C LEU A 115 -0.01 -13.60 2.52
N VAL A 116 -0.97 -13.41 1.62
CA VAL A 116 -2.25 -12.74 1.94
C VAL A 116 -3.10 -13.49 2.96
N TYR A 117 -2.92 -14.80 3.11
CA TYR A 117 -3.72 -15.60 4.05
C TYR A 117 -3.37 -15.31 5.52
N GLY A 118 -2.14 -14.93 5.81
CA GLY A 118 -1.66 -14.63 7.17
C GLY A 118 -1.83 -13.17 7.61
N HIS A 119 -2.37 -12.30 6.76
CA HIS A 119 -2.32 -10.85 6.97
C HIS A 119 -3.68 -10.17 6.81
N CYS A 120 -3.94 -9.17 7.65
CA CYS A 120 -5.17 -8.39 7.54
C CYS A 120 -5.20 -7.59 6.23
N PRO A 121 -6.33 -7.59 5.49
CA PRO A 121 -6.42 -6.85 4.25
C PRO A 121 -6.41 -5.32 4.42
N ILE A 122 -6.57 -4.82 5.65
CA ILE A 122 -6.62 -3.38 5.98
C ILE A 122 -5.27 -2.90 6.51
N CYS A 123 -4.81 -3.39 7.66
CA CYS A 123 -3.54 -2.94 8.24
C CYS A 123 -2.30 -3.64 7.66
N MET A 124 -2.49 -4.77 6.95
CA MET A 124 -1.42 -5.60 6.37
C MET A 124 -0.38 -6.10 7.40
N ASN A 125 -0.75 -6.11 8.68
CA ASN A 125 0.02 -6.78 9.71
C ASN A 125 -0.43 -8.25 9.80
N THR A 126 0.47 -9.10 10.28
CA THR A 126 0.21 -10.52 10.50
C THR A 126 -0.88 -10.69 11.56
N PHE A 127 -1.85 -11.57 11.33
CA PHE A 127 -2.88 -11.85 12.33
C PHE A 127 -2.29 -12.36 13.64
N GLY A 128 -2.90 -11.98 14.76
CA GLY A 128 -2.47 -12.38 16.11
C GLY A 128 -1.35 -11.52 16.71
N THR A 129 -0.71 -10.63 15.95
CA THR A 129 0.28 -9.70 16.52
C THR A 129 -0.38 -8.57 17.29
N GLU A 130 0.37 -7.89 18.17
CA GLU A 130 -0.11 -6.73 18.92
C GLU A 130 -0.65 -5.62 17.99
N GLN A 131 -0.06 -5.45 16.82
CA GLN A 131 -0.46 -4.43 15.84
C GLN A 131 -1.64 -4.84 14.94
N CYS A 132 -2.13 -6.08 15.04
CA CYS A 132 -3.18 -6.61 14.19
C CYS A 132 -4.35 -7.17 15.00
N GLY A 133 -4.09 -7.94 16.05
CA GLY A 133 -5.11 -8.70 16.77
C GLY A 133 -5.56 -9.96 16.00
N LYS A 134 -6.47 -10.72 16.59
CA LYS A 134 -7.00 -11.97 16.02
C LYS A 134 -7.80 -11.71 14.74
N ASP A 135 -7.77 -12.68 13.82
CA ASP A 135 -8.58 -12.64 12.62
C ASP A 135 -10.05 -12.97 12.92
N VAL A 136 -10.95 -12.37 12.14
CA VAL A 136 -12.38 -12.59 12.20
C VAL A 136 -12.86 -12.88 10.78
N LYS A 137 -13.48 -14.04 10.59
CA LYS A 137 -14.04 -14.43 9.31
C LYS A 137 -15.35 -13.69 9.06
N THR A 138 -15.39 -12.92 7.98
CA THR A 138 -16.59 -12.21 7.54
C THR A 138 -17.58 -13.16 6.85
N PRO A 139 -18.86 -12.78 6.67
CA PRO A 139 -19.84 -13.63 5.97
C PRO A 139 -19.42 -14.03 4.55
N CYS A 140 -18.68 -13.15 3.86
CA CYS A 140 -18.10 -13.44 2.54
C CYS A 140 -16.86 -14.34 2.57
N GLY A 141 -16.56 -14.98 3.71
CA GLY A 141 -15.46 -15.93 3.88
C GLY A 141 -14.06 -15.32 4.09
N HIS A 142 -13.92 -14.00 3.93
CA HIS A 142 -12.64 -13.30 4.07
C HIS A 142 -12.31 -12.95 5.53
N SER A 143 -11.05 -13.09 5.93
CA SER A 143 -10.58 -12.72 7.28
C SER A 143 -10.17 -11.24 7.36
N ILE A 144 -10.59 -10.55 8.43
CA ILE A 144 -10.19 -9.18 8.81
C ILE A 144 -9.89 -9.18 10.31
N CYS A 145 -8.84 -8.47 10.75
CA CYS A 145 -8.52 -8.47 12.17
C CYS A 145 -9.54 -7.68 12.97
N TYR A 146 -9.74 -8.06 14.23
CA TYR A 146 -10.77 -7.47 15.09
C TYR A 146 -10.72 -5.93 15.15
N PRO A 147 -9.56 -5.26 15.38
CA PRO A 147 -9.50 -3.80 15.40
C PRO A 147 -9.93 -3.15 14.08
N CYS A 148 -9.47 -3.70 12.95
CA CYS A 148 -9.80 -3.16 11.63
C CYS A 148 -11.27 -3.41 11.27
N LEU A 149 -11.84 -4.56 11.65
CA LEU A 149 -13.25 -4.86 11.42
C LEU A 149 -14.15 -3.94 12.25
N ALA A 150 -13.81 -3.69 13.52
CA ALA A 150 -14.54 -2.77 14.38
C ALA A 150 -14.57 -1.35 13.79
N GLN A 151 -13.41 -0.84 13.35
CA GLN A 151 -13.34 0.46 12.66
C GLN A 151 -14.18 0.50 11.38
N LEU A 152 -14.17 -0.58 10.59
CA LEU A 152 -14.94 -0.64 9.34
C LEU A 152 -16.44 -0.66 9.58
N ARG A 153 -16.91 -1.36 10.62
CA ARG A 153 -18.34 -1.43 10.99
C ARG A 153 -18.90 -0.13 11.56
N GLY A 154 -18.04 0.70 12.16
CA GLY A 154 -18.40 2.05 12.62
C GLY A 154 -18.63 3.07 11.50
N ARG A 155 -18.43 2.70 10.22
CA ARG A 155 -18.58 3.61 9.07
C ARG A 155 -20.01 3.65 8.52
N PRO A 156 -20.38 4.71 7.76
CA PRO A 156 -21.65 4.77 7.05
C PRO A 156 -21.86 3.56 6.14
N GLU A 157 -23.12 3.17 5.92
CA GLU A 157 -23.47 1.92 5.23
C GLU A 157 -22.82 1.78 3.85
N VAL A 158 -22.72 2.87 3.08
CA VAL A 158 -22.11 2.90 1.75
C VAL A 158 -20.64 2.46 1.75
N GLU A 159 -19.97 2.59 2.89
CA GLU A 159 -18.55 2.26 3.09
C GLU A 159 -18.32 0.92 3.81
N ARG A 160 -19.38 0.27 4.32
CA ARG A 160 -19.30 -1.04 4.99
C ARG A 160 -19.21 -2.17 3.96
N LYS A 161 -18.07 -2.26 3.27
CA LYS A 161 -17.80 -3.28 2.26
C LYS A 161 -16.54 -4.05 2.59
N CYS A 162 -16.53 -5.35 2.28
CA CYS A 162 -15.35 -6.18 2.37
C CYS A 162 -14.22 -5.55 1.54
N PRO A 163 -13.02 -5.31 2.11
CA PRO A 163 -11.89 -4.76 1.37
C PRO A 163 -11.39 -5.66 0.23
N GLN A 164 -11.74 -6.95 0.25
CA GLN A 164 -11.28 -7.94 -0.72
C GLN A 164 -12.30 -8.15 -1.85
N CYS A 165 -13.55 -8.51 -1.53
CA CYS A 165 -14.59 -8.79 -2.56
C CYS A 165 -15.64 -7.70 -2.72
N ARG A 166 -15.61 -6.63 -1.90
CA ARG A 166 -16.55 -5.49 -1.95
C ARG A 166 -18.00 -5.84 -1.58
N GLU A 167 -18.29 -7.07 -1.14
CA GLU A 167 -19.59 -7.44 -0.57
C GLU A 167 -19.92 -6.60 0.66
N LYS A 168 -21.22 -6.35 0.90
CA LYS A 168 -21.68 -5.61 2.07
C LYS A 168 -21.34 -6.36 3.35
N LEU A 169 -20.83 -5.65 4.36
CA LEU A 169 -20.60 -6.20 5.69
C LEU A 169 -21.75 -5.81 6.63
N PRO A 170 -22.15 -6.72 7.54
CA PRO A 170 -23.18 -6.42 8.52
C PRO A 170 -22.71 -5.35 9.52
N PRO A 171 -23.65 -4.61 10.15
CA PRO A 171 -23.37 -3.72 11.28
C PRO A 171 -22.61 -4.41 12.42
N ALA A 172 -22.06 -3.60 13.33
CA ALA A 172 -21.50 -4.05 14.61
C ALA A 172 -22.56 -4.69 15.49
#